data_AF-A0A914TCY9-F1
#
_entry.id   AF-A0A914TCY9-F1
#
_cell.length_a   1.000
_cell.length_b   1.000
_cell.length_c   1.000
_cell.angle_alpha   90.00
_cell.angle_beta   90.00
_cell.angle_gamma   90.00
#
_symmetry.space_group_name_H-M   'P 1'
#
loop_
_entity.id
_entity.type
_entity.pdbx_description
1 polymer ?
#
loop_
_entity_poly.entity_id
_entity_poly.type
_entity_poly.pdbx_seq_one_letter_code
_entity_poly.pdbx_strand_id
1 'polypeptide(L)'
;MFEGAEAVYNATFEKFNQNPELKKKLLDTGNMIIVQCYDKDNILGCGCSKKELNEWFEQNHGKVIKVPIGSQIHSEKARRIGKGRNLLGYICMSIREQFRQDEADLNAFKALSLL
;
A
#
# COMPACT_ATOMS: atom_id res chain seq x y z
N MET A 1 -15.15 -5.68 -9.91
CA MET A 1 -14.48 -4.94 -8.82
C MET A 1 -15.32 -5.17 -7.58
N PHE A 2 -14.76 -5.51 -6.42
CA PHE A 2 -15.56 -5.43 -5.19
C PHE A 2 -15.78 -3.93 -4.95
N GLU A 3 -17.01 -3.43 -5.05
CA GLU A 3 -17.31 -1.98 -4.99
C GLU A 3 -16.69 -1.31 -3.73
N GLY A 4 -16.56 -2.07 -2.63
CA GLY A 4 -15.90 -1.59 -1.42
C GLY A 4 -14.39 -1.32 -1.55
N ALA A 5 -13.67 -1.94 -2.47
CA ALA A 5 -12.21 -1.75 -2.59
C ALA A 5 -11.84 -0.36 -3.11
N GLU A 6 -12.61 0.16 -4.08
CA GLU A 6 -12.45 1.51 -4.61
C GLU A 6 -12.79 2.56 -3.55
N ALA A 7 -13.88 2.36 -2.80
CA ALA A 7 -14.23 3.24 -1.68
C ALA A 7 -13.12 3.29 -0.61
N VAL A 8 -12.53 2.14 -0.26
CA VAL A 8 -11.39 2.07 0.68
C VAL A 8 -10.17 2.78 0.11
N TYR A 9 -9.87 2.62 -1.20
CA TYR A 9 -8.79 3.34 -1.86
C TYR A 9 -8.98 4.85 -1.75
N ASN A 10 -10.12 5.37 -2.20
CA ASN A 10 -10.41 6.80 -2.24
C ASN A 10 -10.40 7.43 -0.83
N ALA A 11 -11.02 6.77 0.15
CA ALA A 11 -11.01 7.22 1.54
C ALA A 11 -9.58 7.21 2.13
N THR A 12 -8.77 6.21 1.79
CA THR A 12 -7.38 6.12 2.26
C THR A 12 -6.52 7.19 1.59
N PHE A 13 -6.72 7.44 0.30
CA PHE A 13 -6.04 8.51 -0.43
C PHE A 13 -6.31 9.86 0.21
N GLU A 14 -7.59 10.20 0.43
CA GLU A 14 -7.99 11.47 1.05
C GLU A 14 -7.44 11.61 2.48
N LYS A 15 -7.46 10.53 3.28
CA LYS A 15 -6.86 10.51 4.62
C LYS A 15 -5.40 10.98 4.63
N PHE A 16 -4.60 10.55 3.65
CA PHE A 16 -3.22 10.98 3.54
C PHE A 16 -3.11 12.35 2.86
N ASN A 17 -3.88 12.60 1.81
CA ASN A 17 -3.81 13.84 1.03
C ASN A 17 -4.16 15.08 1.87
N GLN A 18 -5.18 14.98 2.73
CA GLN A 18 -5.65 16.08 3.57
C GLN A 18 -4.77 16.33 4.80
N ASN A 19 -3.88 15.39 5.16
CA ASN A 19 -3.01 15.51 6.32
C ASN A 19 -1.53 15.38 5.91
N PRO A 20 -0.80 16.50 5.77
CA PRO A 20 0.60 16.52 5.31
C PRO A 20 1.54 15.67 6.18
N GLU A 21 1.33 15.61 7.49
CA GLU A 21 2.17 14.79 8.38
C GLU A 21 1.96 13.30 8.13
N LEU A 22 0.72 12.87 7.93
CA LEU A 22 0.43 11.48 7.58
C LEU A 22 0.94 11.13 6.19
N LYS A 23 0.78 12.01 5.19
CA LYS A 23 1.38 11.82 3.86
C LYS A 23 2.89 11.65 3.95
N LYS A 24 3.56 12.50 4.73
CA LYS A 24 5.00 12.38 4.96
C LYS A 24 5.37 11.04 5.58
N LYS A 25 4.67 10.61 6.64
CA LYS A 25 4.90 9.28 7.26
C LYS A 25 4.70 8.12 6.27
N LEU A 26 3.73 8.23 5.35
CA LEU A 26 3.53 7.23 4.30
C LEU A 26 4.71 7.23 3.31
N LEU A 27 5.16 8.40 2.85
CA LEU A 27 6.31 8.52 1.94
C LEU A 27 7.62 8.04 2.57
N ASP A 28 7.85 8.39 3.85
CA ASP A 28 9.01 7.99 4.65
C ASP A 28 9.14 6.47 4.80
N THR A 29 8.07 5.68 4.55
CA THR A 29 8.17 4.21 4.51
C THR A 29 9.04 3.69 3.36
N GLY A 30 9.45 4.56 2.43
CA GLY A 30 10.42 4.21 1.39
C GLY A 30 9.90 3.06 0.53
N ASN A 31 10.71 2.02 0.35
CA ASN A 31 10.34 0.83 -0.40
C ASN A 31 9.93 -0.34 0.51
N MET A 32 9.64 -0.07 1.79
CA MET A 32 9.19 -1.10 2.72
C MET A 32 7.80 -1.61 2.33
N ILE A 33 7.57 -2.91 2.57
CA ILE A 33 6.25 -3.53 2.49
C ILE A 33 5.43 -3.10 3.69
N ILE A 34 4.21 -2.60 3.45
CA ILE A 34 3.26 -2.26 4.51
C ILE A 34 2.32 -3.44 4.70
N VAL A 35 2.20 -3.93 5.95
CA VAL A 35 1.32 -5.05 6.31
C VAL A 35 0.35 -4.63 7.39
N GLN A 36 -0.95 -4.76 7.09
CA GLN A 36 -2.03 -4.59 8.06
C GLN A 36 -2.15 -5.88 8.88
N CYS A 37 -1.51 -5.89 10.06
CA CYS A 37 -1.48 -7.04 10.96
C CYS A 37 -2.76 -7.10 11.80
N TYR A 38 -3.74 -7.88 11.34
CA TYR A 38 -4.97 -8.17 12.07
C TYR A 38 -5.41 -9.61 11.80
N ASP A 39 -5.55 -10.42 12.84
CA ASP A 39 -5.83 -11.85 12.76
C ASP A 39 -7.28 -12.18 12.37
N LYS A 40 -8.20 -11.25 12.64
CA LYS A 40 -9.63 -11.40 12.32
C LYS A 40 -10.03 -10.91 10.94
N ASP A 41 -9.07 -10.46 10.12
CA ASP A 41 -9.34 -9.98 8.76
C ASP A 41 -8.29 -10.50 7.78
N ASN A 42 -8.74 -11.31 6.84
CA ASN A 42 -7.90 -11.90 5.80
C ASN A 42 -8.11 -11.25 4.41
N ILE A 43 -8.90 -10.16 4.32
CA ILE A 43 -9.12 -9.40 3.10
C ILE A 43 -8.33 -8.08 3.15
N LEU A 44 -8.66 -7.16 4.06
CA LEU A 44 -7.89 -5.90 4.17
C LEU A 44 -6.59 -6.15 4.95
N GLY A 45 -6.65 -7.00 5.96
CA GLY A 45 -5.52 -7.50 6.75
C GLY A 45 -4.81 -8.73 6.18
N CYS A 46 -3.71 -9.10 6.84
CA CYS A 46 -2.93 -10.30 6.55
C CYS A 46 -3.48 -11.58 7.23
N GLY A 47 -4.56 -11.47 8.00
CA GLY A 47 -5.17 -12.60 8.71
C GLY A 47 -4.25 -13.26 9.74
N CYS A 48 -3.23 -12.54 10.22
CA CYS A 48 -2.24 -13.06 11.17
C CYS A 48 -2.13 -12.16 12.40
N SER A 49 -1.87 -12.80 13.55
CA SER A 49 -1.32 -12.10 14.70
C SER A 49 0.12 -11.68 14.43
N LYS A 50 0.68 -10.78 15.25
CA LYS A 50 2.09 -10.35 15.14
C LYS A 50 3.05 -11.55 15.20
N LYS A 51 2.78 -12.53 16.06
CA LYS A 51 3.61 -13.74 16.21
C LYS A 51 3.62 -14.56 14.92
N GLU A 52 2.44 -14.87 14.39
CA GLU A 52 2.30 -15.66 13.16
C GLU A 52 2.88 -14.93 11.94
N LEU A 53 2.75 -13.60 11.90
CA LEU A 53 3.33 -12.80 10.83
C LEU A 53 4.87 -12.82 10.88
N ASN A 54 5.47 -12.76 12.07
CA ASN A 54 6.91 -12.90 12.22
C ASN A 54 7.41 -14.29 11.79
N GLU A 55 6.72 -15.36 12.20
CA GLU A 55 7.03 -16.73 11.75
C GLU A 55 6.93 -16.84 10.22
N TRP A 56 5.93 -16.21 9.61
CA TRP A 56 5.80 -16.14 8.17
C TRP A 56 6.96 -15.38 7.51
N PHE A 57 7.45 -14.28 8.10
CA PHE A 57 8.60 -13.55 7.56
C PHE A 57 9.87 -14.39 7.58
N GLU A 58 10.17 -15.09 8.67
CA GLU A 58 11.33 -15.99 8.76
C GLU A 58 11.27 -17.08 7.68
N GLN A 59 10.10 -17.69 7.48
CA GLN A 59 9.89 -18.73 6.46
C GLN A 59 9.97 -18.22 5.01
N ASN A 60 9.86 -16.91 4.81
CA ASN A 60 9.87 -16.26 3.51
C ASN A 60 11.06 -15.31 3.32
N HIS A 61 12.06 -15.39 4.21
CA HIS A 61 13.27 -14.59 4.12
C HIS A 61 13.96 -14.79 2.76
N GLY A 62 14.37 -13.69 2.13
CA GLY A 62 14.98 -13.68 0.79
C GLY A 62 14.03 -13.92 -0.39
N LYS A 63 12.73 -14.19 -0.17
CA LYS A 63 11.77 -14.37 -1.28
C LYS A 63 11.28 -13.04 -1.82
N VAL A 64 11.19 -12.95 -3.15
CA VAL A 64 10.63 -11.78 -3.83
C VAL A 64 9.10 -11.87 -3.89
N ILE A 65 8.45 -10.82 -3.38
CA ILE A 65 7.00 -10.63 -3.45
C ILE A 65 6.71 -9.58 -4.53
N LYS A 66 5.94 -9.98 -5.54
CA LYS A 66 5.38 -9.05 -6.52
C LYS A 66 4.18 -8.37 -5.88
N VAL A 67 4.32 -7.08 -5.60
CA VAL A 67 3.26 -6.24 -5.04
C VAL A 67 2.46 -5.64 -6.20
N PRO A 68 1.12 -5.82 -6.24
CA PRO A 68 0.30 -5.10 -7.19
C PRO A 68 0.25 -3.63 -6.78
N ILE A 69 0.74 -2.74 -7.64
CA ILE A 69 0.68 -1.29 -7.47
C ILE A 69 -0.30 -0.73 -8.51
N GLY A 70 -1.28 0.06 -8.05
CA GLY A 70 -2.24 0.73 -8.91
C GLY A 70 -3.58 1.00 -8.21
N SER A 71 -4.43 1.81 -8.84
CA SER A 71 -5.76 2.15 -8.32
C SER A 71 -6.78 1.00 -8.44
N GLN A 72 -6.53 0.04 -9.34
CA GLN A 72 -7.44 -1.06 -9.64
C GLN A 72 -6.96 -2.41 -9.08
N ILE A 73 -6.79 -2.49 -7.75
CA ILE A 73 -6.36 -3.75 -7.11
C ILE A 73 -7.55 -4.69 -6.93
N HIS A 74 -7.60 -5.75 -7.74
CA HIS A 74 -8.52 -6.86 -7.52
C HIS A 74 -8.00 -7.76 -6.38
N SER A 75 -8.70 -7.78 -5.25
CA SER A 75 -8.34 -8.53 -4.03
C SER A 75 -8.06 -10.03 -4.27
N GLU A 76 -8.76 -10.64 -5.24
CA GLU A 76 -8.59 -12.05 -5.61
C GLU A 76 -7.21 -12.36 -6.21
N LYS A 77 -6.65 -11.39 -6.95
CA LYS A 77 -5.33 -11.48 -7.60
C LYS A 77 -4.20 -10.99 -6.71
N ALA A 78 -4.51 -10.35 -5.58
CA ALA A 78 -3.53 -9.89 -4.64
C ALA A 78 -2.77 -11.07 -4.00
N ARG A 79 -1.44 -10.98 -4.01
CA ARG A 79 -0.56 -11.98 -3.42
C ARG A 79 -0.78 -12.02 -1.91
N ARG A 80 -0.85 -13.22 -1.33
CA ARG A 80 -1.07 -13.37 0.11
C ARG A 80 0.19 -12.99 0.90
N ILE A 81 -0.02 -12.36 2.04
CA ILE A 81 0.97 -12.15 3.10
C ILE A 81 0.36 -12.78 4.35
N GLY A 82 1.09 -13.69 4.99
CA GLY A 82 0.50 -14.51 6.05
C GLY A 82 -0.64 -15.39 5.52
N LYS A 83 -1.79 -15.34 6.20
CA LYS A 83 -3.01 -16.09 5.85
C LYS A 83 -3.97 -15.32 4.95
N GLY A 84 -3.77 -14.01 4.79
CA GLY A 84 -4.69 -13.07 4.17
C GLY A 84 -4.13 -12.33 2.95
N ARG A 85 -4.93 -11.42 2.41
CA ARG A 85 -4.64 -10.67 1.18
C ARG A 85 -3.88 -9.38 1.42
N ASN A 86 -3.91 -8.82 2.63
CA ASN A 86 -3.25 -7.56 2.96
C ASN A 86 -3.62 -6.41 2.00
N LEU A 87 -4.89 -6.34 1.57
CA LEU A 87 -5.32 -5.38 0.55
C LEU A 87 -5.07 -3.94 0.98
N LEU A 88 -5.27 -3.59 2.25
CA LEU A 88 -5.03 -2.23 2.75
C LEU A 88 -3.55 -1.85 2.68
N GLY A 89 -2.65 -2.79 2.95
CA GLY A 89 -1.22 -2.57 2.78
C GLY A 89 -0.85 -2.26 1.33
N TYR A 90 -1.43 -2.99 0.37
CA TYR A 90 -1.24 -2.73 -1.07
C TYR A 90 -1.84 -1.39 -1.52
N ILE A 91 -3.00 -1.01 -0.99
CA ILE A 91 -3.60 0.31 -1.23
C ILE A 91 -2.68 1.42 -0.72
N CYS A 92 -2.17 1.33 0.51
CA CYS A 92 -1.23 2.31 1.05
C CYS A 92 0.04 2.42 0.18
N MET A 93 0.61 1.30 -0.24
CA MET A 93 1.78 1.32 -1.13
C MET A 93 1.45 1.90 -2.52
N SER A 94 0.25 1.67 -3.04
CA SER A 94 -0.17 2.25 -4.33
C SER A 94 -0.35 3.76 -4.26
N ILE A 95 -0.98 4.25 -3.19
CA ILE A 95 -1.13 5.69 -2.92
C ILE A 95 0.23 6.35 -2.72
N ARG A 96 1.17 5.67 -2.04
CA ARG A 96 2.55 6.14 -1.88
C ARG A 96 3.23 6.37 -3.23
N GLU A 97 3.12 5.41 -4.16
CA GLU A 97 3.71 5.58 -5.50
C GLU A 97 2.97 6.64 -6.32
N GLN A 98 1.65 6.77 -6.18
CA GLN A 98 0.90 7.86 -6.81
C GLN A 98 1.42 9.23 -6.36
N PHE A 99 1.58 9.46 -5.06
CA PHE A 99 2.11 10.72 -4.58
C PHE A 99 3.53 11.03 -5.05
N ARG A 100 4.39 10.01 -5.18
CA ARG A 100 5.73 10.19 -5.76
C ARG A 100 5.67 10.61 -7.22
N GLN A 101 4.78 9.99 -7.98
CA GLN A 101 4.57 10.34 -9.39
C GLN A 101 4.04 11.77 -9.52
N ASP A 102 3.03 12.14 -8.73
CA ASP A 102 2.47 13.50 -8.74
C ASP A 102 3.54 14.57 -8.41
N GLU A 103 4.42 14.30 -7.43
CA GLU A 103 5.54 15.18 -7.09
C GLU A 103 6.58 15.26 -8.21
N ALA A 104 6.91 14.13 -8.84
CA ALA A 104 7.83 14.08 -9.97
C ALA A 104 7.29 14.88 -11.18
N ASP A 105 6.01 14.69 -11.51
CA ASP A 105 5.34 15.37 -12.62
C ASP A 105 5.25 16.88 -12.39
N LEU A 106 4.92 17.30 -11.17
CA LEU A 106 4.91 18.72 -10.80
C LEU A 106 6.31 19.35 -10.91
N ASN A 107 7.35 18.63 -10.50
CA ASN A 107 8.72 19.11 -10.60
C ASN A 107 9.19 19.20 -12.06
N ALA A 108 8.83 18.21 -12.89
CA ALA A 108 9.11 18.23 -14.32
C ALA A 108 8.41 19.41 -15.02
N PHE A 109 7.14 19.65 -14.72
CA PHE A 109 6.39 20.78 -15.26
C PHE A 109 7.02 22.13 -14.90
N LYS A 110 7.40 22.32 -13.63
CA LYS A 110 8.08 23.55 -13.17
C LYS A 110 9.40 23.78 -13.90
N ALA A 111 10.19 22.73 -14.10
CA ALA A 111 11.46 22.82 -14.81
C ALA A 111 11.28 23.27 -16.27
N LEU A 112 10.23 22.80 -16.95
CA LEU A 112 9.89 23.20 -18.32
C LEU A 112 9.37 24.64 -18.41
N SER A 113 8.66 25.13 -17.40
CA SER A 113 8.12 26.50 -17.37
C SER A 113 9.15 27.61 -17.07
N LEU A 114 10.37 27.24 -16.71
CA LEU A 114 11.49 28.15 -16.42
C LEU A 114 12.48 28.28 -17.60
N LEU A 115 12.20 27.62 -18.73
CA LEU A 115 12.91 27.72 -20.01
C LEU A 115 12.13 28.62 -20.97
#